data_AF-A0A7S1WV04-F1
#
_entry.id   AF-A0A7S1WV04-F1
#
_cell.length_a   1.000
_cell.length_b   1.000
_cell.length_c   1.000
_cell.angle_alpha   90.00
_cell.angle_beta   90.00
_cell.angle_gamma   90.00
#
_symmetry.space_group_name_H-M   'P 1'
#
loop_
_entity.id
_entity.type
_entity.pdbx_description
1 polymer ?
#
loop_
_entity_poly.entity_id
_entity_poly.type
_entity_poly.pdbx_seq_one_letter_code
_entity_poly.pdbx_strand_id
1 'polypeptide(L)'
;MAEHTQSISTGSANITQTCTGTGTSNTLHRHSRLSTRTRECIAFSDTSLLRGTKATAVLHGFGQILTNNSGSADTYEHSECVGSIDHFISHNWSTKRFGKFLALALHFNLIPAIVACIVTCALAAALTLGDVFPTMDFTWKERSYRQGMACHFCGSAAFFITLLLWHEAAAYLGSSATVFLDKTCIHQTDTDLKKQGIRSLAAFLASSKNLLIVYSDTYLQKLWTVYELASNLALHPNGSITVIPVFLPKLLLRGVVFWFLFSTVHIFMSLTLVWDWFKCHQLKQLMEMVVTMGLMLPASFALMMTQRKWARKRANIQRLVESFSITRAACFCEDDRPVVQGNIASFMRDLGLVHDLTSEPAALAAFDQLVREEVPHALATSFGRAGIPYRYAATIFMAQSLRIADQLTPLLRGCLTVEKFLIDASMHLTMHFALLPIGIAAFDLAAKHCLGEGVRPTVFMIFLYGLIFVGMCALWLTFDTTANYAKESLSHLPFYVCYVLALIGMARLAFRPLPPKPVERSSLSDFKNWSRSDFSSSFRSLMRSVVTPCSARSSATPMSSAASEVMSVPSE
;
A
#
# COMPACT_ATOMS: atom_id res chain seq x y z
N MET A 1 -54.84 23.97 25.18
CA MET A 1 -55.73 23.52 24.08
C MET A 1 -54.84 23.08 22.93
N ALA A 2 -54.62 21.81 22.59
CA ALA A 2 -55.09 20.50 23.04
C ALA A 2 -53.89 19.54 22.80
N GLU A 3 -53.42 18.84 23.83
CA GLU A 3 -53.61 17.39 24.03
C GLU A 3 -53.39 16.52 22.79
N HIS A 4 -52.22 15.90 22.69
CA HIS A 4 -52.08 14.59 22.08
C HIS A 4 -51.06 13.73 22.83
N THR A 5 -51.60 12.87 23.68
CA THR A 5 -50.91 11.83 24.44
C THR A 5 -50.83 10.58 23.57
N GLN A 6 -49.62 10.13 23.23
CA GLN A 6 -49.40 8.77 22.71
C GLN A 6 -48.33 8.07 23.54
N SER A 7 -48.80 7.06 24.28
CA SER A 7 -48.03 6.06 25.00
C SER A 7 -47.26 5.18 24.01
N ILE A 8 -45.94 5.13 24.13
CA ILE A 8 -45.13 4.12 23.46
C ILE A 8 -44.73 3.08 24.49
N SER A 9 -45.23 1.87 24.27
CA SER A 9 -44.95 0.65 25.03
C SER A 9 -43.49 0.24 24.91
N THR A 10 -42.87 -0.07 26.05
CA THR A 10 -41.56 -0.71 26.18
C THR A 10 -41.61 -2.15 25.65
N GLY A 11 -41.20 -2.34 24.40
CA GLY A 11 -40.90 -3.66 23.83
C GLY A 11 -39.42 -3.97 24.00
N SER A 12 -39.09 -4.81 24.99
CA SER A 12 -37.74 -5.35 25.18
C SER A 12 -37.47 -6.40 24.08
N ALA A 13 -36.75 -6.01 23.03
CA ALA A 13 -36.36 -6.90 21.95
C ALA A 13 -34.98 -7.50 22.25
N ASN A 14 -34.95 -8.77 22.62
CA ASN A 14 -33.74 -9.60 22.62
C ASN A 14 -33.21 -9.70 21.18
N ILE A 15 -32.14 -8.98 20.89
CA ILE A 15 -31.37 -9.12 19.64
C ILE A 15 -30.48 -10.36 19.79
N THR A 16 -31.06 -11.53 19.54
CA THR A 16 -30.28 -12.75 19.27
C THR A 16 -29.92 -12.71 17.79
N GLN A 17 -28.75 -12.17 17.47
CA GLN A 17 -28.25 -12.06 16.10
C GLN A 17 -27.86 -13.47 15.59
N THR A 18 -28.82 -14.16 14.97
CA THR A 18 -28.57 -15.40 14.24
C THR A 18 -27.89 -15.08 12.90
N CYS A 19 -26.56 -15.13 12.87
CA CYS A 19 -25.79 -15.23 11.64
C CYS A 19 -25.99 -16.63 11.03
N THR A 20 -26.97 -16.78 10.14
CA THR A 20 -27.17 -17.98 9.33
C THR A 20 -26.20 -18.01 8.17
N GLY A 21 -24.94 -18.36 8.45
CA GLY A 21 -23.94 -18.79 7.48
C GLY A 21 -23.52 -20.21 7.84
N THR A 22 -23.63 -21.14 6.91
CA THR A 22 -23.42 -22.60 7.04
C THR A 22 -21.97 -23.03 7.38
N GLY A 23 -21.14 -22.14 7.93
CA GLY A 23 -19.78 -22.41 8.41
C GLY A 23 -19.58 -22.29 9.93
N THR A 24 -20.62 -21.96 10.72
CA THR A 24 -20.51 -21.60 12.15
C THR A 24 -20.35 -22.77 13.13
N SER A 25 -20.72 -23.99 12.76
CA SER A 25 -20.69 -25.13 13.70
C SER A 25 -19.27 -25.56 14.10
N ASN A 26 -18.26 -25.35 13.26
CA ASN A 26 -16.86 -25.66 13.58
C ASN A 26 -16.16 -24.56 14.39
N THR A 27 -16.61 -23.31 14.29
CA THR A 27 -16.04 -22.18 15.04
C THR A 27 -16.47 -22.23 16.51
N LEU A 28 -17.75 -22.50 16.77
CA LEU A 28 -18.31 -22.61 18.13
C LEU A 28 -17.63 -23.72 18.98
N HIS A 29 -17.34 -24.88 18.39
CA HIS A 29 -16.63 -25.95 19.10
C HIS A 29 -15.14 -25.63 19.37
N ARG A 30 -14.53 -24.73 18.60
CA ARG A 30 -13.15 -24.29 18.81
C ARG A 30 -13.05 -23.31 19.98
N HIS A 31 -14.06 -22.48 20.19
CA HIS A 31 -14.08 -21.49 21.27
C HIS A 31 -14.19 -22.12 22.67
N SER A 32 -14.79 -23.30 22.81
CA SER A 32 -14.92 -23.96 24.11
C SER A 32 -13.59 -24.48 24.68
N ARG A 33 -12.54 -24.59 23.85
CA ARG A 33 -11.19 -25.02 24.26
C ARG A 33 -10.23 -23.88 24.57
N LEU A 34 -10.62 -22.62 24.31
CA LEU A 34 -9.78 -21.47 24.60
C LEU A 34 -9.73 -21.23 26.10
N SER A 35 -8.54 -20.92 26.62
CA SER A 35 -8.37 -20.52 28.01
C SER A 35 -9.24 -19.29 28.32
N THR A 36 -9.63 -19.13 29.58
CA THR A 36 -10.41 -17.97 30.04
C THR A 36 -9.74 -16.67 29.61
N ARG A 37 -8.42 -16.57 29.78
CA ARG A 37 -7.62 -15.40 29.37
C ARG A 37 -7.76 -15.09 27.88
N THR A 38 -7.63 -16.08 27.00
CA THR A 38 -7.76 -15.86 25.56
C THR A 38 -9.19 -15.48 25.19
N ARG A 39 -10.20 -16.14 25.79
CA ARG A 39 -11.61 -15.79 25.58
C ARG A 39 -11.89 -14.33 25.96
N GLU A 40 -11.41 -13.88 27.11
CA GLU A 40 -11.53 -12.49 27.56
C GLU A 40 -10.78 -11.50 26.66
N CYS A 41 -9.70 -11.93 25.99
CA CYS A 41 -8.96 -11.08 25.05
C CYS A 41 -9.65 -10.93 23.69
N ILE A 42 -10.35 -11.97 23.19
CA ILE A 42 -10.95 -11.98 21.83
C ILE A 42 -12.46 -11.74 21.79
N ALA A 43 -13.12 -11.82 22.94
CA ALA A 43 -14.53 -11.54 23.05
C ALA A 43 -14.73 -10.36 24.00
N PHE A 44 -15.68 -9.51 23.66
CA PHE A 44 -16.09 -8.45 24.54
C PHE A 44 -16.97 -9.04 25.65
N SER A 45 -16.65 -8.74 26.91
CA SER A 45 -17.54 -9.02 28.04
C SER A 45 -18.82 -8.18 27.95
N ASP A 46 -18.68 -6.95 27.44
CA ASP A 46 -19.76 -6.04 27.13
C ASP A 46 -19.68 -5.63 25.66
N THR A 47 -20.69 -5.99 24.87
CA THR A 47 -20.76 -5.68 23.44
C THR A 47 -20.83 -4.18 23.16
N SER A 48 -21.17 -3.35 24.15
CA SER A 48 -21.12 -1.88 24.04
C SER A 48 -19.69 -1.35 23.80
N LEU A 49 -18.67 -2.14 24.18
CA LEU A 49 -17.27 -1.82 23.94
C LEU A 49 -16.87 -1.97 22.47
N LEU A 50 -17.61 -2.77 21.68
CA LEU A 50 -17.34 -2.92 20.24
C LEU A 50 -17.79 -1.66 19.51
N ARG A 51 -16.89 -0.69 19.41
CA ARG A 51 -17.11 0.58 18.75
C ARG A 51 -16.31 0.73 17.47
N GLY A 52 -16.93 1.36 16.48
CA GLY A 52 -16.31 1.73 15.21
C GLY A 52 -16.58 3.20 14.91
N THR A 53 -15.66 3.85 14.20
CA THR A 53 -15.87 5.19 13.65
C THR A 53 -15.96 5.11 12.13
N LYS A 54 -16.50 6.13 11.47
CA LYS A 54 -16.54 6.18 10.00
C LYS A 54 -15.16 6.58 9.46
N ALA A 55 -14.70 5.92 8.40
CA ALA A 55 -13.47 6.31 7.68
C ALA A 55 -13.48 7.79 7.25
N THR A 56 -14.66 8.35 6.93
CA THR A 56 -14.82 9.78 6.62
C THR A 56 -14.46 10.69 7.79
N ALA A 57 -14.86 10.34 9.02
CA ALA A 57 -14.48 11.06 10.23
C ALA A 57 -12.96 10.98 10.50
N VAL A 58 -12.33 9.83 10.21
CA VAL A 58 -10.88 9.66 10.34
C VAL A 58 -10.10 10.52 9.34
N LEU A 59 -10.63 10.70 8.12
CA LEU A 59 -10.01 11.46 7.05
C LEU A 59 -10.31 12.97 7.11
N HIS A 60 -11.39 13.36 7.80
CA HIS A 60 -11.84 14.75 7.90
C HIS A 60 -10.72 15.71 8.34
N GLY A 61 -10.73 16.91 7.77
CA GLY A 61 -9.72 17.94 8.06
C GLY A 61 -8.29 17.47 7.72
N PHE A 62 -8.13 16.69 6.65
CA PHE A 62 -6.86 16.07 6.23
C PHE A 62 -6.24 15.19 7.33
N GLY A 63 -7.09 14.38 7.97
CA GLY A 63 -6.73 13.46 9.04
C GLY A 63 -6.40 14.17 10.35
N GLN A 64 -7.17 15.20 10.73
CA GLN A 64 -6.92 15.99 11.93
C GLN A 64 -6.84 15.12 13.19
N ILE A 65 -7.68 14.09 13.30
CA ILE A 65 -7.69 13.14 14.42
C ILE A 65 -6.34 12.41 14.59
N LEU A 66 -5.59 12.24 13.50
CA LEU A 66 -4.32 11.52 13.45
C LEU A 66 -3.11 12.34 13.92
N THR A 67 -3.31 13.56 14.44
CA THR A 67 -2.23 14.48 14.84
C THR A 67 -1.43 13.97 16.05
N ASN A 68 -2.09 13.40 17.06
CA ASN A 68 -1.48 12.89 18.29
C ASN A 68 -2.34 11.77 18.90
N ASN A 69 -1.79 11.03 19.86
CA ASN A 69 -2.48 9.93 20.55
C ASN A 69 -3.45 10.39 21.66
N SER A 70 -3.41 11.66 22.07
CA SER A 70 -4.30 12.19 23.11
C SER A 70 -5.72 12.38 22.58
N GLY A 71 -6.71 11.66 23.14
CA GLY A 71 -8.13 11.91 22.87
C GLY A 71 -8.85 12.59 24.03
N SER A 72 -10.04 13.09 23.75
CA SER A 72 -11.04 13.62 24.67
C SER A 72 -12.30 12.74 24.68
N ALA A 73 -13.28 13.06 25.54
CA ALA A 73 -14.61 12.48 25.46
C ALA A 73 -15.24 12.72 24.08
N ASP A 74 -15.12 13.93 23.53
CA ASP A 74 -15.63 14.26 22.18
C ASP A 74 -15.01 13.37 21.10
N THR A 75 -13.72 13.05 21.20
CA THR A 75 -13.10 12.13 20.22
C THR A 75 -13.66 10.71 20.30
N TYR A 76 -14.11 10.28 21.48
CA TYR A 76 -14.76 8.99 21.68
C TYR A 76 -16.20 8.98 21.12
N GLU A 77 -16.91 10.10 21.21
CA GLU A 77 -18.26 10.30 20.65
C GLU A 77 -18.28 10.20 19.11
N HIS A 78 -17.15 10.33 18.43
CA HIS A 78 -17.04 10.06 16.99
C HIS A 78 -17.15 8.56 16.62
N SER A 79 -17.13 7.67 17.60
CA SER A 79 -17.39 6.24 17.39
C SER A 79 -18.81 5.89 17.85
N GLU A 80 -19.37 4.81 17.31
CA GLU A 80 -20.67 4.24 17.70
C GLU A 80 -20.51 2.74 17.98
N CYS A 81 -21.44 2.13 18.74
CA CYS A 81 -21.48 0.68 18.90
C CYS A 81 -21.83 0.03 17.56
N VAL A 82 -21.05 -0.97 17.13
CA VAL A 82 -21.20 -1.61 15.81
C VAL A 82 -21.23 -3.13 15.94
N GLY A 83 -21.89 -3.81 14.99
CA GLY A 83 -21.87 -5.27 14.93
C GLY A 83 -20.59 -5.85 14.31
N SER A 84 -19.86 -5.06 13.53
CA SER A 84 -18.61 -5.48 12.88
C SER A 84 -17.79 -4.28 12.44
N ILE A 85 -16.47 -4.48 12.28
CA ILE A 85 -15.54 -3.46 11.77
C ILE A 85 -15.07 -3.89 10.37
N ASP A 86 -15.11 -2.99 9.39
CA ASP A 86 -14.63 -3.27 8.04
C ASP A 86 -13.11 -3.26 7.98
N HIS A 87 -12.46 -2.30 8.65
CA HIS A 87 -11.01 -2.19 8.70
C HIS A 87 -10.49 -1.83 10.10
N PHE A 88 -9.55 -2.62 10.60
CA PHE A 88 -8.71 -2.23 11.72
C PHE A 88 -7.54 -1.40 11.22
N ILE A 89 -7.45 -0.13 11.61
CA ILE A 89 -6.36 0.76 11.19
C ILE A 89 -5.19 0.63 12.17
N SER A 90 -4.21 -0.20 11.81
CA SER A 90 -2.96 -0.30 12.56
C SER A 90 -1.95 0.74 12.05
N HIS A 91 -1.39 1.53 12.97
CA HIS A 91 -0.49 2.61 12.63
C HIS A 91 0.43 2.97 13.80
N ASN A 92 1.43 3.82 13.54
CA ASN A 92 2.30 4.37 14.58
C ASN A 92 2.05 5.87 14.77
N TRP A 93 1.81 6.27 16.01
CA TRP A 93 1.62 7.67 16.41
C TRP A 93 2.83 8.57 16.16
N SER A 94 4.06 8.03 16.14
CA SER A 94 5.27 8.79 15.79
C SER A 94 5.32 9.22 14.32
N THR A 95 4.46 8.65 13.47
CA THR A 95 4.43 8.96 12.05
C THR A 95 3.66 10.26 11.81
N LYS A 96 4.26 11.18 11.03
CA LYS A 96 3.65 12.47 10.69
C LYS A 96 2.24 12.31 10.12
N ARG A 97 1.28 13.09 10.66
CA ARG A 97 -0.14 13.12 10.30
C ARG A 97 -0.39 12.99 8.79
N PHE A 98 0.19 13.87 8.00
CA PHE A 98 -0.09 13.95 6.57
C PHE A 98 0.33 12.69 5.80
N GLY A 99 1.35 11.97 6.27
CA GLY A 99 1.73 10.68 5.68
C GLY A 99 0.66 9.61 5.92
N LYS A 100 0.05 9.62 7.10
CA LYS A 100 -1.06 8.71 7.45
C LYS A 100 -2.32 9.07 6.68
N PHE A 101 -2.69 10.35 6.64
CA PHE A 101 -3.82 10.85 5.84
C PHE A 101 -3.69 10.42 4.38
N LEU A 102 -2.56 10.68 3.72
CA LEU A 102 -2.40 10.31 2.31
C LEU A 102 -2.45 8.79 2.08
N ALA A 103 -1.95 7.98 3.02
CA ALA A 103 -2.05 6.52 2.91
C ALA A 103 -3.50 6.03 3.00
N LEU A 104 -4.28 6.59 3.92
CA LEU A 104 -5.69 6.28 4.08
C LEU A 104 -6.54 6.84 2.92
N ALA A 105 -6.27 8.07 2.45
CA ALA A 105 -6.93 8.65 1.28
C ALA A 105 -6.64 7.83 0.02
N LEU A 106 -5.41 7.35 -0.16
CA LEU A 106 -5.08 6.44 -1.26
C LEU A 106 -5.84 5.10 -1.15
N HIS A 107 -6.12 4.63 0.06
CA HIS A 107 -6.91 3.41 0.27
C HIS A 107 -8.39 3.60 -0.05
N PHE A 108 -9.01 4.62 0.55
CA PHE A 108 -10.47 4.82 0.53
C PHE A 108 -10.96 5.65 -0.66
N ASN A 109 -10.17 6.61 -1.15
CA ASN A 109 -10.62 7.59 -2.16
C ASN A 109 -10.10 7.32 -3.57
N LEU A 110 -9.16 6.39 -3.77
CA LEU A 110 -8.54 6.18 -5.09
C LEU A 110 -9.54 5.74 -6.16
N ILE A 111 -10.40 4.76 -5.86
CA ILE A 111 -11.40 4.27 -6.82
C ILE A 111 -12.41 5.38 -7.17
N PRO A 112 -13.04 6.08 -6.19
CA PRO A 112 -13.86 7.26 -6.48
C PRO A 112 -13.13 8.31 -7.32
N ALA A 113 -11.85 8.58 -7.05
CA ALA A 113 -11.07 9.54 -7.81
C ALA A 113 -10.88 9.15 -9.29
N ILE A 114 -10.64 7.86 -9.56
CA ILE A 114 -10.56 7.34 -10.93
C ILE A 114 -11.93 7.43 -11.61
N VAL A 115 -13.02 7.09 -10.92
CA VAL A 115 -14.39 7.19 -11.47
C VAL A 115 -14.74 8.64 -11.79
N ALA A 116 -14.50 9.57 -10.87
CA ALA A 116 -14.75 11.00 -11.06
C ALA A 116 -13.94 11.56 -12.24
N CYS A 117 -12.69 11.12 -12.39
CA CYS A 117 -11.84 11.45 -13.53
C CYS A 117 -12.47 10.99 -14.86
N ILE A 118 -12.90 9.73 -14.95
CA ILE A 118 -13.54 9.16 -16.16
C ILE A 118 -14.86 9.87 -16.49
N VAL A 119 -15.72 10.11 -15.49
CA VAL A 119 -17.01 10.79 -15.68
C VAL A 119 -16.80 12.24 -16.14
N THR A 120 -15.88 12.96 -15.49
CA THR A 120 -15.57 14.36 -15.87
C THR A 120 -14.95 14.42 -17.26
N CYS A 121 -14.11 13.46 -17.61
CA CYS A 121 -13.53 13.32 -18.95
C CYS A 121 -14.62 13.11 -20.01
N ALA A 122 -15.58 12.20 -19.78
CA ALA A 122 -16.69 11.97 -20.70
C ALA A 122 -17.58 13.22 -20.85
N LEU A 123 -17.88 13.92 -19.75
CA LEU A 123 -18.64 15.17 -19.79
C LEU A 123 -17.89 16.27 -20.55
N ALA A 124 -16.59 16.45 -20.28
CA ALA A 124 -15.77 17.43 -20.98
C ALA A 124 -15.68 17.14 -22.49
N ALA A 125 -15.58 15.87 -22.88
CA ALA A 125 -15.63 15.46 -24.28
C ALA A 125 -16.98 15.83 -24.92
N ALA A 126 -18.11 15.51 -24.26
CA ALA A 126 -19.44 15.86 -24.74
C ALA A 126 -19.64 17.37 -24.90
N LEU A 127 -19.20 18.16 -23.92
CA LEU A 127 -19.27 19.63 -23.97
C LEU A 127 -18.38 20.23 -25.07
N THR A 128 -17.23 19.61 -25.36
CA THR A 128 -16.36 20.00 -26.47
C THR A 128 -17.02 19.69 -27.82
N LEU A 129 -17.69 18.54 -27.93
CA LEU A 129 -18.44 18.15 -29.14
C LEU A 129 -19.64 19.07 -29.41
N GLY A 130 -20.31 19.54 -28.34
CA GLY A 130 -21.37 20.53 -28.43
C GLY A 130 -20.90 21.99 -28.56
N ASP A 131 -19.61 22.22 -28.85
CA ASP A 131 -19.00 23.56 -28.98
C ASP A 131 -19.16 24.48 -27.74
N VAL A 132 -19.45 23.91 -26.58
CA VAL A 132 -19.51 24.65 -25.30
C VAL A 132 -18.10 24.89 -24.75
N PHE A 133 -17.24 23.87 -24.82
CA PHE A 133 -15.82 24.02 -24.50
C PHE A 133 -14.99 24.36 -25.74
N PRO A 134 -13.96 25.23 -25.59
CA PRO A 134 -13.16 25.67 -26.72
C PRO A 134 -12.34 24.52 -27.30
N THR A 135 -12.20 24.54 -28.63
CA THR A 135 -11.24 23.72 -29.36
C THR A 135 -10.15 24.61 -29.95
N MET A 136 -8.91 24.12 -29.94
CA MET A 136 -7.74 24.83 -30.48
C MET A 136 -7.25 24.15 -31.75
N ASP A 137 -6.51 24.89 -32.58
CA ASP A 137 -5.84 24.35 -33.76
C ASP A 137 -4.54 23.64 -33.39
N PHE A 138 -4.44 22.39 -33.83
CA PHE A 138 -3.28 21.53 -33.67
C PHE A 138 -2.74 21.16 -35.04
N THR A 139 -1.42 21.01 -35.16
CA THR A 139 -0.78 20.59 -36.41
C THR A 139 -0.11 19.23 -36.25
N TRP A 140 -0.48 18.24 -37.05
CA TRP A 140 0.18 16.93 -37.11
C TRP A 140 0.50 16.57 -38.56
N LYS A 141 1.77 16.25 -38.86
CA LYS A 141 2.25 15.90 -40.21
C LYS A 141 1.65 16.82 -41.30
N GLU A 142 1.80 18.12 -41.12
CA GLU A 142 1.34 19.19 -42.04
C GLU A 142 -0.18 19.37 -42.16
N ARG A 143 -0.99 18.60 -41.43
CA ARG A 143 -2.45 18.81 -41.36
C ARG A 143 -2.81 19.55 -40.08
N SER A 144 -3.59 20.61 -40.23
CA SER A 144 -4.21 21.32 -39.10
C SER A 144 -5.59 20.73 -38.82
N TYR A 145 -5.90 20.49 -37.55
CA TYR A 145 -7.20 20.02 -37.08
C TYR A 145 -7.54 20.63 -35.73
N ARG A 146 -8.84 20.71 -35.42
CA ARG A 146 -9.32 21.24 -34.14
C ARG A 146 -9.44 20.12 -33.11
N GLN A 147 -8.86 20.32 -31.92
CA GLN A 147 -8.90 19.36 -30.81
C GLN A 147 -9.28 20.07 -29.50
N GLY A 148 -9.98 19.36 -28.61
CA GLY A 148 -10.21 19.80 -27.24
C GLY A 148 -8.96 19.64 -26.37
N MET A 149 -8.98 20.27 -25.19
CA MET A 149 -8.00 20.03 -24.12
C MET A 149 -8.67 19.82 -22.75
N ALA A 150 -10.00 19.95 -22.70
CA ALA A 150 -10.75 19.97 -21.46
C ALA A 150 -10.71 18.62 -20.75
N CYS A 151 -10.63 17.50 -21.48
CA CYS A 151 -10.57 16.17 -20.86
C CYS A 151 -9.31 16.03 -20.00
N HIS A 152 -8.17 16.45 -20.52
CA HIS A 152 -6.89 16.45 -19.81
C HIS A 152 -6.92 17.28 -18.53
N PHE A 153 -7.38 18.54 -18.61
CA PHE A 153 -7.38 19.45 -17.46
C PHE A 153 -8.48 19.13 -16.44
N CYS A 154 -9.74 19.00 -16.88
CA CYS A 154 -10.88 18.76 -16.00
C CYS A 154 -10.81 17.36 -15.38
N GLY A 155 -10.44 16.33 -16.16
CA GLY A 155 -10.27 14.97 -15.64
C GLY A 155 -9.17 14.89 -14.58
N SER A 156 -8.02 15.51 -14.83
CA SER A 156 -6.92 15.55 -13.86
C SER A 156 -7.30 16.33 -12.59
N ALA A 157 -7.97 17.48 -12.73
CA ALA A 157 -8.45 18.26 -11.59
C ALA A 157 -9.46 17.46 -10.75
N ALA A 158 -10.44 16.82 -11.40
CA ALA A 158 -11.42 15.96 -10.74
C ALA A 158 -10.75 14.81 -9.98
N PHE A 159 -9.70 14.19 -10.53
CA PHE A 159 -8.93 13.16 -9.83
C PHE A 159 -8.31 13.69 -8.54
N PHE A 160 -7.57 14.81 -8.58
CA PHE A 160 -6.90 15.34 -7.38
C PHE A 160 -7.89 15.80 -6.32
N ILE A 161 -8.93 16.54 -6.72
CA ILE A 161 -9.98 17.02 -5.81
C ILE A 161 -10.65 15.82 -5.15
N THR A 162 -11.06 14.82 -5.92
CA THR A 162 -11.74 13.63 -5.38
C THR A 162 -10.81 12.79 -4.51
N LEU A 163 -9.55 12.56 -4.91
CA LEU A 163 -8.61 11.80 -4.10
C LEU A 163 -8.40 12.44 -2.72
N LEU A 164 -8.32 13.77 -2.68
CA LEU A 164 -8.07 14.51 -1.45
C LEU A 164 -9.34 14.78 -0.64
N LEU A 165 -10.52 14.89 -1.25
CA LEU A 165 -11.74 15.39 -0.59
C LEU A 165 -12.96 14.48 -0.73
N TRP A 166 -12.87 13.31 -1.38
CA TRP A 166 -14.01 12.40 -1.55
C TRP A 166 -14.69 12.04 -0.24
N HIS A 167 -13.92 11.88 0.82
CA HIS A 167 -14.44 11.55 2.15
C HIS A 167 -15.38 12.63 2.72
N GLU A 168 -15.21 13.90 2.35
CA GLU A 168 -16.13 14.97 2.73
C GLU A 168 -17.47 14.81 1.98
N ALA A 169 -17.43 14.53 0.68
CA ALA A 169 -18.63 14.26 -0.12
C ALA A 169 -19.33 12.96 0.33
N ALA A 170 -18.56 11.91 0.60
CA ALA A 170 -19.05 10.60 1.04
C ALA A 170 -19.74 10.65 2.41
N ALA A 171 -19.33 11.59 3.29
CA ALA A 171 -20.01 11.83 4.56
C ALA A 171 -21.46 12.28 4.34
N TYR A 172 -21.73 13.17 3.38
CA TYR A 172 -23.10 13.59 3.02
C TYR A 172 -23.91 12.47 2.36
N LEU A 173 -23.25 11.52 1.69
CA LEU A 173 -23.91 10.37 1.05
C LEU A 173 -24.15 9.20 2.03
N GLY A 174 -23.69 9.29 3.28
CA GLY A 174 -23.78 8.19 4.25
C GLY A 174 -22.95 6.94 3.90
N SER A 175 -22.10 7.02 2.87
CA SER A 175 -21.32 5.88 2.35
C SER A 175 -19.91 5.91 2.91
N SER A 176 -19.70 5.32 4.09
CA SER A 176 -18.37 5.17 4.68
C SER A 176 -18.16 3.79 5.29
N ALA A 177 -16.96 3.23 5.07
CA ALA A 177 -16.52 2.06 5.81
C ALA A 177 -16.47 2.36 7.32
N THR A 178 -16.82 1.36 8.12
CA THR A 178 -16.67 1.37 9.58
C THR A 178 -15.28 0.90 9.93
N VAL A 179 -14.51 1.72 10.63
CA VAL A 179 -13.11 1.47 10.95
C VAL A 179 -12.86 1.52 12.44
N PHE A 180 -11.90 0.74 12.90
CA PHE A 180 -11.33 0.89 14.23
C PHE A 180 -10.12 1.81 14.18
N LEU A 181 -10.16 2.83 15.03
CA LEU A 181 -9.03 3.68 15.36
C LEU A 181 -9.00 3.82 16.87
N ASP A 182 -7.90 3.41 17.49
CA ASP A 182 -7.68 3.39 18.95
C ASP A 182 -8.15 4.68 19.65
N LYS A 183 -7.77 5.84 19.13
CA LYS A 183 -8.12 7.14 19.71
C LYS A 183 -9.62 7.43 19.78
N THR A 184 -10.40 6.95 18.81
CA THR A 184 -11.84 7.21 18.75
C THR A 184 -12.66 6.08 19.34
N CYS A 185 -12.17 4.84 19.25
CA CYS A 185 -12.92 3.66 19.67
C CYS A 185 -12.64 3.22 21.11
N ILE A 186 -11.54 3.68 21.72
CA ILE A 186 -11.21 3.45 23.13
C ILE A 186 -11.37 4.76 23.87
N HIS A 187 -12.10 4.74 24.99
CA HIS A 187 -12.32 5.91 25.82
C HIS A 187 -10.99 6.42 26.38
N GLN A 188 -10.61 7.67 26.09
CA GLN A 188 -9.25 8.15 26.40
C GLN A 188 -9.11 8.80 27.79
N THR A 189 -10.21 9.27 28.38
CA THR A 189 -10.24 10.03 29.65
C THR A 189 -10.68 9.20 30.85
N ASP A 190 -11.76 8.42 30.75
CA ASP A 190 -12.16 7.40 31.73
C ASP A 190 -11.12 6.27 31.79
N THR A 191 -10.47 6.12 32.94
CA THR A 191 -9.36 5.18 33.11
C THR A 191 -9.79 3.72 33.08
N ASP A 192 -11.01 3.40 33.49
CA ASP A 192 -11.49 2.02 33.57
C ASP A 192 -11.97 1.54 32.21
N LEU A 193 -12.75 2.36 31.50
CA LEU A 193 -13.13 2.10 30.11
C LEU A 193 -11.90 2.06 29.19
N LYS A 194 -10.90 2.91 29.44
CA LYS A 194 -9.62 2.85 28.71
C LYS A 194 -8.92 1.52 28.90
N LYS A 195 -8.78 1.06 30.16
CA LYS A 195 -8.17 -0.23 30.49
C LYS A 195 -8.94 -1.38 29.86
N GLN A 196 -10.27 -1.35 29.91
CA GLN A 196 -11.12 -2.37 29.26
C GLN A 196 -10.91 -2.38 27.74
N GLY A 197 -10.96 -1.22 27.08
CA GLY A 197 -10.74 -1.11 25.64
C GLY A 197 -9.35 -1.59 25.20
N ILE A 198 -8.29 -1.26 25.95
CA ILE A 198 -6.92 -1.74 25.68
C ILE A 198 -6.84 -3.26 25.84
N ARG A 199 -7.44 -3.83 26.89
CA ARG A 199 -7.46 -5.28 27.11
C ARG A 199 -8.23 -6.03 26.02
N SER A 200 -9.25 -5.40 25.44
CA SER A 200 -10.08 -5.96 24.35
C SER A 200 -9.53 -5.69 22.95
N LEU A 201 -8.27 -5.26 22.77
CA LEU A 201 -7.71 -4.97 21.44
C LEU A 201 -7.75 -6.17 20.48
N ALA A 202 -7.52 -7.38 20.98
CA ALA A 202 -7.65 -8.59 20.17
C ALA A 202 -9.10 -8.90 19.80
N ALA A 203 -10.08 -8.50 20.60
CA ALA A 203 -11.50 -8.63 20.28
C ALA A 203 -11.88 -7.69 19.13
N PHE A 204 -11.38 -6.44 19.14
CA PHE A 204 -11.56 -5.53 17.99
C PHE A 204 -10.98 -6.13 16.70
N LEU A 205 -9.80 -6.74 16.76
CA LEU A 205 -9.20 -7.45 15.61
C LEU A 205 -10.04 -8.65 15.18
N ALA A 206 -10.53 -9.47 16.13
CA ALA A 206 -11.41 -10.60 15.84
C ALA A 206 -12.72 -10.17 15.15
N SER A 207 -13.26 -9.01 15.53
CA SER A 207 -14.45 -8.39 14.93
C SER A 207 -14.17 -7.58 13.65
N SER A 208 -12.91 -7.48 13.23
CA SER A 208 -12.51 -6.76 12.02
C SER A 208 -12.36 -7.69 10.81
N LYS A 209 -12.89 -7.27 9.66
CA LYS A 209 -12.79 -8.04 8.40
C LYS A 209 -11.40 -7.97 7.78
N ASN A 210 -10.72 -6.82 7.91
CA ASN A 210 -9.44 -6.54 7.28
C ASN A 210 -8.51 -5.79 8.23
N LEU A 211 -7.20 -6.08 8.15
CA LEU A 211 -6.17 -5.29 8.81
C LEU A 211 -5.53 -4.32 7.80
N LEU A 212 -5.72 -3.03 8.02
CA LEU A 212 -5.10 -1.96 7.21
C LEU A 212 -3.91 -1.38 7.96
N ILE A 213 -2.71 -1.64 7.45
CA ILE A 213 -1.45 -1.21 8.05
C ILE A 213 -0.93 0.05 7.34
N VAL A 214 -0.89 1.16 8.08
CA VAL A 214 -0.21 2.39 7.65
C VAL A 214 1.27 2.27 8.00
N TYR A 215 2.05 1.73 7.08
CA TYR A 215 3.42 1.30 7.34
C TYR A 215 4.41 2.47 7.39
N SER A 216 5.21 2.49 8.46
CA SER A 216 6.37 3.36 8.65
C SER A 216 7.59 2.54 9.06
N ASP A 217 8.78 3.11 8.95
CA ASP A 217 10.05 2.41 9.25
C ASP A 217 10.15 1.95 10.73
N THR A 218 9.31 2.51 11.62
CA THR A 218 9.24 2.18 13.05
C THR A 218 8.09 1.24 13.40
N TYR A 219 7.25 0.86 12.44
CA TYR A 219 6.04 0.05 12.70
C TYR A 219 6.39 -1.31 13.33
N LEU A 220 7.38 -2.02 12.78
CA LEU A 220 7.79 -3.34 13.29
C LEU A 220 8.65 -3.27 14.56
N GLN A 221 8.97 -2.05 15.02
CA GLN A 221 9.79 -1.83 16.21
C GLN A 221 8.93 -1.63 17.45
N LYS A 222 7.61 -1.42 17.30
CA LYS A 222 6.70 -1.12 18.42
C LYS A 222 5.93 -2.37 18.85
N LEU A 223 5.84 -2.58 20.16
CA LEU A 223 5.24 -3.78 20.73
C LEU A 223 3.77 -3.94 20.30
N TRP A 224 2.96 -2.90 20.46
CA TRP A 224 1.53 -2.91 20.16
C TRP A 224 1.19 -3.15 18.69
N THR A 225 1.88 -2.51 17.75
CA THR A 225 1.63 -2.69 16.31
C THR A 225 2.01 -4.10 15.82
N VAL A 226 3.03 -4.71 16.43
CA VAL A 226 3.39 -6.10 16.12
C VAL A 226 2.42 -7.09 16.76
N TYR A 227 1.98 -6.81 17.98
CA TYR A 227 0.87 -7.54 18.61
C TYR A 227 -0.37 -7.53 17.70
N GLU A 228 -0.79 -6.37 17.19
CA GLU A 228 -1.95 -6.25 16.30
C GLU A 228 -1.80 -7.09 15.02
N LEU A 229 -0.65 -6.97 14.35
CA LEU A 229 -0.36 -7.72 13.12
C LEU A 229 -0.40 -9.23 13.35
N ALA A 230 0.24 -9.70 14.42
CA ALA A 230 0.34 -11.12 14.67
C ALA A 230 -0.94 -11.72 15.25
N SER A 231 -1.65 -11.00 16.12
CA SER A 231 -3.00 -11.36 16.55
C SER A 231 -3.93 -11.49 15.34
N ASN A 232 -3.85 -10.58 14.37
CA ASN A 232 -4.62 -10.71 13.14
C ASN A 232 -4.25 -11.95 12.32
N LEU A 233 -2.95 -12.24 12.14
CA LEU A 233 -2.49 -13.45 11.43
C LEU A 233 -2.99 -14.74 12.11
N ALA A 234 -3.03 -14.74 13.44
CA ALA A 234 -3.45 -15.90 14.22
C ALA A 234 -4.98 -16.07 14.24
N LEU A 235 -5.73 -14.97 14.37
CA LEU A 235 -7.20 -14.96 14.42
C LEU A 235 -7.83 -15.15 13.04
N HIS A 236 -7.19 -14.61 12.01
CA HIS A 236 -7.67 -14.63 10.63
C HIS A 236 -6.61 -15.21 9.68
N PRO A 237 -6.41 -16.54 9.64
CA PRO A 237 -5.42 -17.16 8.75
C PRO A 237 -5.65 -16.86 7.25
N ASN A 238 -6.90 -16.59 6.88
CA ASN A 238 -7.30 -16.18 5.53
C ASN A 238 -7.67 -14.69 5.46
N GLY A 239 -7.41 -13.94 6.53
CA GLY A 239 -7.74 -12.52 6.63
C GLY A 239 -6.93 -11.70 5.64
N SER A 240 -7.54 -10.62 5.13
CA SER A 240 -6.82 -9.73 4.24
C SER A 240 -5.99 -8.73 5.06
N ILE A 241 -4.69 -8.71 4.80
CA ILE A 241 -3.76 -7.70 5.34
C ILE A 241 -3.39 -6.78 4.18
N THR A 242 -3.73 -5.51 4.31
CA THR A 242 -3.36 -4.47 3.34
C THR A 242 -2.30 -3.58 3.95
N VAL A 243 -1.10 -3.55 3.37
CA VAL A 243 -0.02 -2.67 3.83
C VAL A 243 0.16 -1.49 2.88
N ILE A 244 0.06 -0.27 3.41
CA ILE A 244 0.28 0.97 2.66
C ILE A 244 1.42 1.76 3.30
N PRO A 245 2.61 1.79 2.68
CA PRO A 245 3.71 2.62 3.14
C PRO A 245 3.42 4.10 2.99
N VAL A 246 3.76 4.91 3.99
CA VAL A 246 3.52 6.36 3.97
C VAL A 246 4.30 7.15 2.90
N PHE A 247 5.28 6.53 2.24
CA PHE A 247 5.99 7.14 1.10
C PHE A 247 5.27 6.88 -0.24
N LEU A 248 4.50 5.80 -0.35
CA LEU A 248 3.89 5.36 -1.61
C LEU A 248 2.89 6.38 -2.17
N PRO A 249 1.95 6.95 -1.37
CA PRO A 249 1.09 8.03 -1.84
C PRO A 249 1.86 9.24 -2.36
N LYS A 250 2.99 9.59 -1.73
CA LYS A 250 3.82 10.72 -2.17
C LYS A 250 4.48 10.44 -3.52
N LEU A 251 4.95 9.21 -3.72
CA LEU A 251 5.50 8.78 -5.01
C LEU A 251 4.43 8.82 -6.11
N LEU A 252 3.24 8.29 -5.83
CA LEU A 252 2.12 8.33 -6.76
C LEU A 252 1.74 9.77 -7.11
N LEU A 253 1.49 10.63 -6.12
CA LEU A 253 1.09 12.03 -6.37
C LEU A 253 2.14 12.80 -7.17
N ARG A 254 3.43 12.65 -6.84
CA ARG A 254 4.52 13.27 -7.60
C ARG A 254 4.57 12.75 -9.04
N GLY A 255 4.37 11.44 -9.22
CA GLY A 255 4.31 10.82 -10.55
C GLY A 255 3.14 11.35 -11.38
N VAL A 256 1.93 11.40 -10.81
CA VAL A 256 0.74 11.94 -11.49
C VAL A 256 0.93 13.41 -11.85
N VAL A 257 1.41 14.25 -10.92
CA VAL A 257 1.68 15.67 -11.19
C VAL A 257 2.72 15.83 -12.28
N PHE A 258 3.84 15.10 -12.20
CA PHE A 258 4.89 15.15 -13.21
C PHE A 258 4.36 14.76 -14.59
N TRP A 259 3.63 13.64 -14.69
CA TRP A 259 3.11 13.15 -15.95
C TRP A 259 2.04 14.07 -16.53
N PHE A 260 1.19 14.65 -15.68
CA PHE A 260 0.25 15.70 -16.07
C PHE A 260 0.99 16.90 -16.68
N LEU A 261 2.02 17.43 -16.00
CA LEU A 261 2.81 18.57 -16.52
C LEU A 261 3.53 18.22 -17.82
N PHE A 262 4.13 17.04 -17.90
CA PHE A 262 4.78 16.55 -19.13
C PHE A 262 3.79 16.48 -20.30
N SER A 263 2.62 15.89 -20.09
CA SER A 263 1.57 15.80 -21.12
C SER A 263 1.04 17.19 -21.50
N THR A 264 0.88 18.08 -20.53
CA THR A 264 0.52 19.50 -20.77
C THR A 264 1.54 20.18 -21.68
N VAL A 265 2.84 20.07 -21.41
CA VAL A 265 3.90 20.63 -22.28
C VAL A 265 3.78 20.08 -23.69
N HIS A 266 3.55 18.77 -23.84
CA HIS A 266 3.35 18.16 -25.16
C HIS A 266 2.10 18.65 -25.89
N ILE A 267 0.99 18.89 -25.18
CA ILE A 267 -0.21 19.50 -25.75
C ILE A 267 0.12 20.90 -26.26
N PHE A 268 0.78 21.74 -25.45
CA PHE A 268 1.18 23.09 -25.88
C PHE A 268 2.14 23.07 -27.08
N MET A 269 3.14 22.19 -27.08
CA MET A 269 4.05 22.01 -28.22
C MET A 269 3.33 21.51 -29.48
N SER A 270 2.12 20.96 -29.37
CA SER A 270 1.33 20.50 -30.52
C SER A 270 0.42 21.59 -31.12
N LEU A 271 0.25 22.73 -30.44
CA LEU A 271 -0.59 23.84 -30.90
C LEU A 271 0.01 24.55 -32.11
N THR A 272 -0.81 24.87 -33.11
CA THR A 272 -0.39 25.60 -34.32
C THR A 272 0.20 26.97 -33.99
N LEU A 273 -0.44 27.71 -33.09
CA LEU A 273 -0.02 29.04 -32.63
C LEU A 273 1.44 29.09 -32.15
N VAL A 274 1.91 28.03 -31.48
CA VAL A 274 3.29 27.97 -30.97
C VAL A 274 4.28 27.94 -32.13
N TRP A 275 4.01 27.16 -33.18
CA TRP A 275 4.90 27.03 -34.32
C TRP A 275 4.88 28.23 -35.26
N ASP A 276 3.71 28.87 -35.42
CA ASP A 276 3.57 30.10 -36.19
C ASP A 276 4.45 31.21 -35.60
N TRP A 277 4.57 31.25 -34.27
CA TRP A 277 5.45 32.20 -33.57
C TRP A 277 6.93 31.97 -33.85
N PHE A 278 7.37 30.70 -33.94
CA PHE A 278 8.77 30.35 -34.25
C PHE A 278 9.13 30.48 -35.74
N LYS A 279 8.16 30.62 -36.65
CA LYS A 279 8.35 30.68 -38.11
C LYS A 279 9.22 29.55 -38.68
N CYS A 280 9.29 28.41 -37.98
CA CYS A 280 10.22 27.33 -38.30
C CYS A 280 9.58 25.95 -38.12
N HIS A 281 8.63 25.64 -39.01
CA HIS A 281 7.96 24.32 -38.99
C HIS A 281 8.91 23.14 -39.23
N GLN A 282 10.02 23.36 -39.94
CA GLN A 282 11.02 22.32 -40.23
C GLN A 282 11.75 21.82 -38.97
N LEU A 283 11.86 22.64 -37.91
CA LEU A 283 12.50 22.25 -36.65
C LEU A 283 11.54 21.61 -35.64
N LYS A 284 10.26 21.46 -35.98
CA LYS A 284 9.23 20.96 -35.06
C LYS A 284 9.60 19.63 -34.41
N GLN A 285 9.95 18.63 -35.22
CA GLN A 285 10.27 17.29 -34.74
C GLN A 285 11.52 17.27 -33.85
N LEU A 286 12.57 18.03 -34.23
CA LEU A 286 13.79 18.14 -33.45
C LEU A 286 13.51 18.77 -32.07
N MET A 287 12.75 19.85 -32.05
CA MET A 287 12.39 20.56 -30.82
C MET A 287 11.49 19.72 -29.92
N GLU A 288 10.49 19.02 -30.48
CA GLU A 288 9.68 18.06 -29.72
C GLU A 288 10.57 16.96 -29.11
N MET A 289 11.51 16.40 -29.86
CA MET A 289 12.45 15.41 -29.34
C MET A 289 13.34 15.99 -28.23
N VAL A 290 13.91 17.18 -28.42
CA VAL A 290 14.76 17.86 -27.43
C VAL A 290 13.97 18.14 -26.15
N VAL A 291 12.75 18.66 -26.24
CA VAL A 291 11.88 18.91 -25.08
C VAL A 291 11.52 17.60 -24.39
N THR A 292 11.15 16.56 -25.15
CA THR A 292 10.83 15.24 -24.62
C THR A 292 12.01 14.67 -23.83
N MET A 293 13.20 14.64 -24.42
CA MET A 293 14.41 14.11 -23.78
C MET A 293 14.84 14.97 -22.60
N GLY A 294 14.78 16.29 -22.74
CA GLY A 294 15.11 17.26 -21.69
C GLY A 294 14.22 17.11 -20.45
N LEU A 295 12.96 16.70 -20.60
CA LEU A 295 12.04 16.44 -19.49
C LEU A 295 12.12 14.99 -18.97
N MET A 296 12.15 14.00 -19.87
CA MET A 296 12.10 12.58 -19.51
C MET A 296 13.39 12.07 -18.86
N LEU A 297 14.55 12.51 -19.33
CA LEU A 297 15.84 12.05 -18.81
C LEU A 297 16.02 12.40 -17.32
N PRO A 298 15.92 13.67 -16.88
CA PRO A 298 16.07 13.98 -15.44
C PRO A 298 14.95 13.35 -14.60
N ALA A 299 13.72 13.27 -15.12
CA ALA A 299 12.60 12.71 -14.37
C ALA A 299 12.70 11.19 -14.17
N SER A 300 13.06 10.45 -15.22
CA SER A 300 13.27 9.00 -15.12
C SER A 300 14.50 8.67 -14.25
N PHE A 301 15.55 9.49 -14.31
CA PHE A 301 16.67 9.40 -13.37
C PHE A 301 16.23 9.62 -11.92
N ALA A 302 15.44 10.67 -11.64
CA ALA A 302 14.89 10.94 -10.31
C ALA A 302 13.95 9.82 -9.81
N LEU A 303 13.15 9.24 -10.70
CA LEU A 303 12.32 8.08 -10.42
C LEU A 303 13.17 6.87 -10.03
N MET A 304 14.21 6.56 -10.81
CA MET A 304 15.13 5.47 -10.47
C MET A 304 15.81 5.70 -9.13
N MET A 305 16.28 6.93 -8.83
CA MET A 305 16.87 7.26 -7.52
C MET A 305 15.87 7.06 -6.38
N THR A 306 14.60 7.40 -6.61
CA THR A 306 13.52 7.18 -5.64
C THR A 306 13.23 5.70 -5.45
N GLN A 307 13.23 4.91 -6.52
CA GLN A 307 13.08 3.45 -6.46
C GLN A 307 14.27 2.77 -5.81
N ARG A 308 15.51 3.26 -5.99
CA ARG A 308 16.67 2.75 -5.24
C ARG A 308 16.54 3.01 -3.75
N LYS A 309 16.13 4.22 -3.37
CA LYS A 309 15.81 4.53 -1.95
C LYS A 309 14.74 3.58 -1.43
N TRP A 310 13.71 3.30 -2.22
CA TRP A 310 12.66 2.36 -1.85
C TRP A 310 13.14 0.90 -1.76
N ALA A 311 13.94 0.44 -2.72
CA ALA A 311 14.53 -0.90 -2.71
C ALA A 311 15.39 -1.11 -1.47
N ARG A 312 16.20 -0.12 -1.09
CA ARG A 312 16.96 -0.14 0.18
C ARG A 312 16.05 -0.21 1.40
N LYS A 313 14.98 0.58 1.44
CA LYS A 313 14.00 0.49 2.53
C LYS A 313 13.39 -0.90 2.60
N ARG A 314 12.92 -1.49 1.50
CA ARG A 314 12.41 -2.88 1.48
C ARG A 314 13.43 -3.88 1.99
N ALA A 315 14.69 -3.78 1.54
CA ALA A 315 15.77 -4.65 2.02
C ALA A 315 16.04 -4.46 3.53
N ASN A 316 15.90 -3.23 4.04
CA ASN A 316 16.01 -2.96 5.47
C ASN A 316 14.83 -3.53 6.25
N ILE A 317 13.60 -3.42 5.72
CA ILE A 317 12.41 -4.03 6.32
C ILE A 317 12.60 -5.54 6.44
N GLN A 318 13.09 -6.18 5.38
CA GLN A 318 13.41 -7.60 5.38
C GLN A 318 14.39 -7.97 6.51
N ARG A 319 15.51 -7.23 6.63
CA ARG A 319 16.49 -7.43 7.70
C ARG A 319 15.92 -7.19 9.11
N LEU A 320 15.07 -6.18 9.26
CA LEU A 320 14.39 -5.89 10.53
C LEU A 320 13.42 -7.01 10.92
N VAL A 321 12.71 -7.58 9.94
CA VAL A 321 11.84 -8.73 10.18
C VAL A 321 12.65 -9.96 10.53
N GLU A 322 13.72 -10.28 9.80
CA GLU A 322 14.59 -11.44 10.06
C GLU A 322 15.18 -11.44 11.48
N SER A 323 15.52 -10.26 11.99
CA SER A 323 16.07 -10.06 13.34
C SER A 323 15.02 -9.69 14.39
N PHE A 324 13.73 -9.70 14.03
CA PHE A 324 12.63 -9.30 14.90
C PHE A 324 12.62 -10.14 16.19
N SER A 325 12.41 -9.49 17.34
CA SER A 325 12.03 -10.19 18.56
C SER A 325 11.08 -9.36 19.40
N ILE A 326 10.00 -9.97 19.85
CA ILE A 326 8.96 -9.36 20.69
C ILE A 326 9.50 -8.88 22.03
N THR A 327 10.54 -9.54 22.55
CA THR A 327 11.21 -9.16 23.80
C THR A 327 11.96 -7.84 23.68
N ARG A 328 12.44 -7.52 22.46
CA ARG A 328 13.19 -6.28 22.16
C ARG A 328 12.34 -5.19 21.53
N ALA A 329 11.07 -5.47 21.22
CA ALA A 329 10.16 -4.48 20.67
C ALA A 329 9.97 -3.34 21.66
N ALA A 330 10.07 -2.08 21.20
CA ALA A 330 9.92 -0.91 22.04
C ALA A 330 8.48 -0.80 22.53
N CYS A 331 8.29 -0.72 23.85
CA CYS A 331 7.00 -0.45 24.45
C CYS A 331 6.90 1.04 24.81
N PHE A 332 5.70 1.61 24.69
CA PHE A 332 5.47 2.98 25.17
C PHE A 332 5.36 3.01 26.70
N CYS A 333 4.72 2.00 27.29
CA CYS A 333 4.62 1.79 28.73
C CYS A 333 5.13 0.38 29.04
N GLU A 334 6.27 0.26 29.71
CA GLU A 334 6.89 -1.06 29.96
C GLU A 334 6.04 -1.96 30.87
N ASP A 335 5.15 -1.39 31.68
CA ASP A 335 4.18 -2.14 32.51
C ASP A 335 3.17 -2.94 31.67
N ASP A 336 2.93 -2.54 30.41
CA ASP A 336 2.08 -3.28 29.48
C ASP A 336 2.77 -4.53 28.92
N ARG A 337 4.12 -4.60 28.94
CA ARG A 337 4.87 -5.66 28.27
C ARG A 337 4.51 -7.06 28.80
N PRO A 338 4.48 -7.34 30.11
CA PRO A 338 4.11 -8.65 30.62
C PRO A 338 2.67 -9.03 30.26
N VAL A 339 1.76 -8.05 30.18
CA VAL A 339 0.37 -8.29 29.77
C VAL A 339 0.30 -8.71 28.32
N VAL A 340 0.94 -7.94 27.42
CA VAL A 340 0.95 -8.22 25.97
C VAL A 340 1.66 -9.54 25.68
N GLN A 341 2.83 -9.78 26.27
CA GLN A 341 3.59 -11.01 26.08
C GLN A 341 2.85 -12.24 26.63
N GLY A 342 2.25 -12.14 27.81
CA GLY A 342 1.44 -13.22 28.34
C GLY A 342 0.20 -13.50 27.48
N ASN A 343 -0.42 -12.46 26.89
CA ASN A 343 -1.54 -12.63 25.96
C ASN A 343 -1.08 -13.34 24.69
N ILE A 344 0.07 -12.95 24.11
CA ILE A 344 0.67 -13.64 22.96
C ILE A 344 0.93 -15.11 23.29
N ALA A 345 1.56 -15.41 24.43
CA ALA A 345 1.86 -16.78 24.82
C ALA A 345 0.58 -17.63 24.98
N SER A 346 -0.46 -17.07 25.61
CA SER A 346 -1.78 -17.71 25.69
C SER A 346 -2.40 -17.91 24.31
N PHE A 347 -2.32 -16.93 23.41
CA PHE A 347 -2.80 -17.06 22.04
C PHE A 347 -2.11 -18.18 21.27
N MET A 348 -0.78 -18.25 21.34
CA MET A 348 -0.01 -19.27 20.64
C MET A 348 -0.40 -20.68 21.10
N ARG A 349 -0.63 -20.88 22.40
CA ARG A 349 -1.09 -22.17 22.96
C ARG A 349 -2.52 -22.48 22.53
N ASP A 350 -3.45 -21.58 22.79
CA ASP A 350 -4.88 -21.84 22.66
C ASP A 350 -5.33 -22.00 21.21
N LEU A 351 -4.66 -21.33 20.27
CA LEU A 351 -4.89 -21.52 18.83
C LEU A 351 -4.24 -22.80 18.29
N GLY A 352 -3.47 -23.49 19.12
CA GLY A 352 -2.73 -24.71 18.80
C GLY A 352 -1.53 -24.47 17.90
N LEU A 353 -0.95 -23.26 17.94
CA LEU A 353 0.28 -22.91 17.21
C LEU A 353 1.53 -23.47 17.93
N VAL A 354 1.44 -23.63 19.25
CA VAL A 354 2.39 -24.39 20.09
C VAL A 354 1.64 -25.37 20.99
N HIS A 355 2.37 -26.21 21.74
CA HIS A 355 1.78 -27.14 22.70
C HIS A 355 1.28 -26.40 23.96
N ASP A 356 0.19 -26.87 24.56
CA ASP A 356 -0.45 -26.20 25.71
C ASP A 356 0.47 -26.04 26.93
N LEU A 357 1.42 -26.97 27.09
CA LEU A 357 2.43 -26.96 28.17
C LEU A 357 3.72 -26.18 27.83
N THR A 358 3.80 -25.56 26.65
CA THR A 358 4.99 -24.79 26.24
C THR A 358 5.18 -23.59 27.17
N SER A 359 6.40 -23.39 27.70
CA SER A 359 6.72 -22.24 28.56
C SER A 359 6.50 -20.91 27.84
N GLU A 360 6.26 -19.83 28.59
CA GLU A 360 6.00 -18.51 27.99
C GLU A 360 7.15 -18.03 27.09
N PRO A 361 8.44 -18.10 27.50
CA PRO A 361 9.54 -17.73 26.62
C PRO A 361 9.59 -18.54 25.31
N ALA A 362 9.27 -19.83 25.36
CA ALA A 362 9.24 -20.67 24.16
C ALA A 362 8.04 -20.34 23.26
N ALA A 363 6.88 -19.99 23.82
CA ALA A 363 5.73 -19.51 23.06
C ALA A 363 6.01 -18.16 22.37
N LEU A 364 6.72 -17.24 23.06
CA LEU A 364 7.17 -15.97 22.48
C LEU A 364 8.22 -16.18 21.36
N ALA A 365 9.12 -17.15 21.51
CA ALA A 365 10.08 -17.50 20.46
C ALA A 365 9.38 -18.07 19.21
N ALA A 366 8.38 -18.94 19.39
CA ALA A 366 7.54 -19.44 18.30
C ALA A 366 6.77 -18.30 17.61
N PHE A 367 6.32 -17.32 18.37
CA PHE A 367 5.69 -16.12 17.84
C PHE A 367 6.67 -15.28 17.00
N ASP A 368 7.89 -15.06 17.48
CA ASP A 368 8.93 -14.36 16.72
C ASP A 368 9.18 -15.04 15.37
N GLN A 369 9.20 -16.38 15.35
CA GLN A 369 9.32 -17.15 14.12
C GLN A 369 8.11 -16.96 13.19
N LEU A 370 6.88 -17.00 13.71
CA LEU A 370 5.67 -16.73 12.93
C LEU A 370 5.74 -15.35 12.25
N VAL A 371 6.14 -14.31 13.00
CA VAL A 371 6.32 -12.96 12.46
C VAL A 371 7.39 -12.93 11.37
N ARG A 372 8.53 -13.59 11.60
CA ARG A 372 9.63 -13.69 10.61
C ARG A 372 9.22 -14.37 9.31
N GLU A 373 8.30 -15.32 9.37
CA GLU A 373 7.85 -16.08 8.19
C GLU A 373 6.69 -15.43 7.43
N GLU A 374 5.70 -14.89 8.14
CA GLU A 374 4.45 -14.41 7.54
C GLU A 374 4.52 -12.94 7.11
N VAL A 375 5.17 -12.09 7.90
CA VAL A 375 5.21 -10.65 7.62
C VAL A 375 5.93 -10.31 6.32
N PRO A 376 7.10 -10.90 5.96
CA PRO A 376 7.73 -10.63 4.68
C PRO A 376 6.82 -10.97 3.50
N HIS A 377 6.07 -12.06 3.60
CA HIS A 377 5.15 -12.47 2.55
C HIS A 377 3.98 -11.47 2.42
N ALA A 378 3.35 -11.08 3.53
CA ALA A 378 2.27 -10.08 3.53
C ALA A 378 2.73 -8.73 2.95
N LEU A 379 3.95 -8.29 3.30
CA LEU A 379 4.57 -7.08 2.76
C LEU A 379 4.86 -7.21 1.26
N ALA A 380 5.45 -8.34 0.82
CA ALA A 380 5.77 -8.59 -0.58
C ALA A 380 4.49 -8.60 -1.44
N THR A 381 3.43 -9.26 -0.98
CA THR A 381 2.12 -9.29 -1.65
C THR A 381 1.51 -7.89 -1.73
N SER A 382 1.64 -7.08 -0.68
CA SER A 382 1.14 -5.69 -0.67
C SER A 382 1.94 -4.76 -1.59
N PHE A 383 3.27 -4.94 -1.70
CA PHE A 383 4.13 -4.10 -2.54
C PHE A 383 4.18 -4.56 -4.00
N GLY A 384 3.85 -5.82 -4.28
CA GLY A 384 3.98 -6.42 -5.59
C GLY A 384 5.43 -6.64 -6.03
N ARG A 385 5.60 -7.39 -7.13
CA ARG A 385 6.93 -7.79 -7.64
C ARG A 385 7.83 -6.61 -7.99
N ALA A 386 7.27 -5.60 -8.64
CA ALA A 386 7.96 -4.37 -9.05
C ALA A 386 8.06 -3.32 -7.93
N GLY A 387 7.76 -3.69 -6.67
CA GLY A 387 7.81 -2.78 -5.52
C GLY A 387 6.68 -1.76 -5.45
N ILE A 388 5.88 -1.64 -6.49
CA ILE A 388 4.67 -0.83 -6.55
C ILE A 388 3.59 -1.71 -7.20
N PRO A 389 2.39 -1.81 -6.61
CA PRO A 389 1.25 -2.45 -7.27
C PRO A 389 0.90 -1.82 -8.62
N TYR A 390 0.56 -2.66 -9.60
CA TYR A 390 0.24 -2.22 -10.97
C TYR A 390 -0.82 -1.11 -11.02
N ARG A 391 -1.85 -1.19 -10.19
CA ARG A 391 -2.91 -0.15 -10.13
C ARG A 391 -2.34 1.25 -9.88
N TYR A 392 -1.30 1.37 -9.05
CA TYR A 392 -0.67 2.66 -8.76
C TYR A 392 0.25 3.09 -9.90
N ALA A 393 0.95 2.14 -10.53
CA ALA A 393 1.75 2.40 -11.74
C ALA A 393 0.87 2.92 -12.89
N ALA A 394 -0.28 2.30 -13.14
CA ALA A 394 -1.27 2.78 -14.10
C ALA A 394 -1.77 4.19 -13.70
N THR A 395 -2.17 4.38 -12.44
CA THR A 395 -2.67 5.70 -11.97
C THR A 395 -1.68 6.84 -12.24
N ILE A 396 -0.36 6.61 -12.09
CA ILE A 396 0.68 7.61 -12.38
C ILE A 396 0.57 8.17 -13.80
N PHE A 397 0.22 7.33 -14.78
CA PHE A 397 0.18 7.70 -16.20
C PHE A 397 -1.23 8.01 -16.71
N MET A 398 -2.21 8.16 -15.82
CA MET A 398 -3.62 8.31 -16.19
C MET A 398 -3.89 9.50 -17.14
N ALA A 399 -3.15 10.61 -17.00
CA ALA A 399 -3.30 11.76 -17.90
C ALA A 399 -3.01 11.41 -19.38
N GLN A 400 -2.26 10.33 -19.65
CA GLN A 400 -2.05 9.81 -20.99
C GLN A 400 -3.36 9.37 -21.66
N SER A 401 -4.27 8.76 -20.90
CA SER A 401 -5.56 8.31 -21.41
C SER A 401 -6.55 9.46 -21.59
N LEU A 402 -6.46 10.50 -20.77
CA LEU A 402 -7.34 11.68 -20.91
C LEU A 402 -7.13 12.38 -22.25
N ARG A 403 -5.89 12.42 -22.75
CA ARG A 403 -5.57 12.94 -24.07
C ARG A 403 -6.28 12.21 -25.22
N ILE A 404 -6.60 10.92 -25.05
CA ILE A 404 -7.32 10.14 -26.09
C ILE A 404 -8.75 10.68 -26.24
N ALA A 405 -9.40 11.04 -25.14
CA ALA A 405 -10.75 11.59 -25.17
C ALA A 405 -10.78 12.96 -25.88
N ASP A 406 -9.74 13.78 -25.71
CA ASP A 406 -9.60 15.04 -26.44
C ASP A 406 -9.50 14.83 -27.97
N GLN A 407 -8.99 13.68 -28.43
CA GLN A 407 -8.93 13.29 -29.85
C GLN A 407 -10.27 12.80 -30.43
N LEU A 408 -11.33 12.64 -29.63
CA LEU A 408 -12.66 12.27 -30.15
C LEU A 408 -13.27 13.36 -31.04
N THR A 409 -12.97 14.64 -30.75
CA THR A 409 -13.48 15.78 -31.51
C THR A 409 -13.09 15.72 -33.00
N PRO A 410 -11.79 15.61 -33.37
CA PRO A 410 -11.41 15.53 -34.77
C PRO A 410 -11.93 14.27 -35.48
N LEU A 411 -12.11 13.15 -34.76
CA LEU A 411 -12.76 11.95 -35.31
C LEU A 411 -14.21 12.25 -35.72
N LEU A 412 -15.02 12.78 -34.79
CA LEU A 412 -16.45 13.02 -35.01
C LEU A 412 -16.72 14.14 -36.01
N ARG A 413 -15.77 15.07 -36.19
CA ARG A 413 -15.82 16.11 -37.24
C ARG A 413 -15.32 15.64 -38.61
N GLY A 414 -14.95 14.36 -38.75
CA GLY A 414 -14.45 13.80 -40.01
C GLY A 414 -13.03 14.23 -40.39
N CYS A 415 -12.28 14.87 -39.48
CA CYS A 415 -10.88 15.24 -39.71
C CYS A 415 -9.92 14.04 -39.56
N LEU A 416 -10.35 12.98 -38.87
CA LEU A 416 -9.59 11.77 -38.62
C LEU A 416 -10.42 10.53 -39.01
N THR A 417 -9.80 9.54 -39.67
CA THR A 417 -10.48 8.27 -39.98
C THR A 417 -10.58 7.40 -38.73
N VAL A 418 -11.61 6.56 -38.64
CA VAL A 418 -11.82 5.63 -37.52
C VAL A 418 -10.59 4.74 -37.30
N GLU A 419 -10.00 4.21 -38.37
CA GLU A 419 -8.80 3.39 -38.31
C GLU A 419 -7.62 4.12 -37.64
N LYS A 420 -7.31 5.35 -38.11
CA LYS A 420 -6.21 6.15 -37.56
C LYS A 420 -6.45 6.47 -36.10
N PHE A 421 -7.69 6.81 -35.72
CA PHE A 421 -8.08 7.01 -34.32
C PHE A 421 -7.87 5.75 -33.48
N LEU A 422 -8.30 4.57 -33.95
CA LEU A 422 -8.14 3.32 -33.19
C LEU A 422 -6.67 2.96 -32.99
N ILE A 423 -5.81 3.20 -33.99
CA ILE A 423 -4.37 3.00 -33.86
C ILE A 423 -3.78 4.01 -32.85
N ASP A 424 -4.15 5.29 -32.92
CA ASP A 424 -3.69 6.29 -31.95
C ASP A 424 -4.16 6.01 -30.52
N ALA A 425 -5.43 5.67 -30.34
CA ALA A 425 -6.00 5.29 -29.06
C ALA A 425 -5.31 4.06 -28.48
N SER A 426 -5.11 3.01 -29.29
CA SER A 426 -4.40 1.80 -28.85
C SER A 426 -2.94 2.09 -28.52
N MET A 427 -2.28 2.99 -29.24
CA MET A 427 -0.90 3.42 -28.97
C MET A 427 -0.82 4.09 -27.59
N HIS A 428 -1.68 5.08 -27.33
CA HIS A 428 -1.72 5.78 -26.05
C HIS A 428 -2.12 4.88 -24.87
N LEU A 429 -3.08 3.97 -25.06
CA LEU A 429 -3.45 2.98 -24.05
C LEU A 429 -2.31 2.00 -23.76
N THR A 430 -1.59 1.55 -24.78
CA THR A 430 -0.44 0.65 -24.61
C THR A 430 0.71 1.35 -23.92
N MET A 431 0.95 2.64 -24.20
CA MET A 431 1.93 3.43 -23.44
C MET A 431 1.56 3.50 -21.97
N HIS A 432 0.31 3.84 -21.65
CA HIS A 432 -0.19 3.96 -20.27
C HIS A 432 -0.14 2.61 -19.52
N PHE A 433 -0.71 1.56 -20.09
CA PHE A 433 -0.93 0.29 -19.39
C PHE A 433 0.22 -0.72 -19.56
N ALA A 434 1.12 -0.55 -20.52
CA ALA A 434 2.21 -1.49 -20.74
C ALA A 434 3.60 -0.83 -20.70
N LEU A 435 3.92 0.02 -21.68
CA LEU A 435 5.30 0.49 -21.89
C LEU A 435 5.84 1.26 -20.67
N LEU A 436 5.08 2.22 -20.14
CA LEU A 436 5.53 3.04 -19.00
C LEU A 436 5.63 2.21 -17.69
N PRO A 437 4.64 1.35 -17.34
CA PRO A 437 4.80 0.38 -16.25
C PRO A 437 6.01 -0.55 -16.39
N ILE A 438 6.33 -1.03 -17.61
CA ILE A 438 7.54 -1.84 -17.84
C ILE A 438 8.80 -1.06 -17.44
N GLY A 439 8.88 0.23 -17.79
CA GLY A 439 9.98 1.10 -17.34
C GLY A 439 10.10 1.18 -15.82
N ILE A 440 8.98 1.36 -15.10
CA ILE A 440 8.95 1.32 -13.62
C ILE A 440 9.50 -0.01 -13.09
N ALA A 441 9.11 -1.14 -13.68
CA ALA A 441 9.58 -2.45 -13.24
C ALA A 441 11.06 -2.70 -13.55
N ALA A 442 11.54 -2.23 -14.71
CA ALA A 442 12.96 -2.33 -15.09
C ALA A 442 13.86 -1.53 -14.15
N PHE A 443 13.46 -0.30 -13.80
CA PHE A 443 14.17 0.51 -12.82
C PHE A 443 14.14 -0.11 -11.41
N ASP A 444 13.02 -0.75 -11.01
CA ASP A 444 12.95 -1.47 -9.73
C ASP A 444 13.91 -2.67 -9.68
N LEU A 445 14.01 -3.41 -10.79
CA LEU A 445 14.93 -4.51 -10.95
C LEU A 445 16.39 -4.04 -10.86
N ALA A 446 16.76 -2.97 -11.57
CA ALA A 446 18.09 -2.38 -11.49
C ALA A 446 18.41 -1.88 -10.07
N ALA A 447 17.45 -1.23 -9.41
CA ALA A 447 17.57 -0.74 -8.05
C ALA A 447 17.85 -1.88 -7.04
N LYS A 448 17.23 -3.06 -7.20
CA LYS A 448 17.47 -4.24 -6.36
C LYS A 448 18.88 -4.83 -6.52
N HIS A 449 19.50 -4.70 -7.70
CA HIS A 449 20.89 -5.12 -7.91
C HIS A 449 21.91 -4.10 -7.35
N CYS A 450 21.46 -2.88 -7.03
CA CYS A 450 22.31 -1.77 -6.60
C CYS A 450 22.04 -1.32 -5.15
N LEU A 451 21.76 -2.27 -4.26
CA LEU A 451 21.42 -1.96 -2.85
C LEU A 451 22.61 -1.40 -2.06
N GLY A 452 23.84 -1.81 -2.40
CA GLY A 452 25.06 -1.43 -1.70
C GLY A 452 25.25 0.09 -1.55
N GLU A 453 25.96 0.46 -0.49
CA GLU A 453 26.39 1.83 -0.22
C GLU A 453 27.74 2.12 -0.90
N GLY A 454 28.05 3.40 -1.09
CA GLY A 454 29.28 3.85 -1.74
C GLY A 454 29.17 4.16 -3.24
N VAL A 455 30.32 4.50 -3.82
CA VAL A 455 30.44 5.01 -5.20
C VAL A 455 30.20 3.91 -6.23
N ARG A 456 30.77 2.71 -6.05
CA ARG A 456 30.67 1.61 -7.03
C ARG A 456 29.23 1.22 -7.38
N PRO A 457 28.31 0.95 -6.41
CA PRO A 457 26.92 0.61 -6.75
C PRO A 457 26.16 1.78 -7.38
N THR A 458 26.60 3.02 -7.13
CA THR A 458 25.99 4.22 -7.72
C THR A 458 26.42 4.41 -9.18
N VAL A 459 27.71 4.26 -9.48
CA VAL A 459 28.22 4.27 -10.86
C VAL A 459 27.58 3.15 -11.68
N PHE A 460 27.51 1.94 -11.13
CA PHE A 460 26.86 0.81 -11.80
C PHE A 460 25.35 1.08 -12.06
N MET A 461 24.65 1.68 -11.11
CA MET A 461 23.26 2.07 -11.30
C MET A 461 23.10 3.15 -12.39
N ILE A 462 24.00 4.15 -12.48
CA ILE A 462 23.98 5.15 -13.56
C ILE A 462 24.21 4.49 -14.93
N PHE A 463 25.08 3.49 -15.00
CA PHE A 463 25.28 2.70 -16.22
C PHE A 463 24.02 1.91 -16.59
N LEU A 464 23.42 1.17 -15.64
CA LEU A 464 22.15 0.45 -15.87
C LEU A 464 21.01 1.39 -16.27
N TYR A 465 20.95 2.58 -15.68
CA TYR A 465 20.01 3.63 -16.07
C TYR A 465 20.15 3.97 -17.55
N GLY A 466 21.37 4.25 -18.02
CA GLY A 466 21.63 4.56 -19.42
C GLY A 466 21.16 3.44 -20.35
N LEU A 467 21.45 2.18 -20.00
CA LEU A 467 20.99 1.02 -20.79
C LEU A 467 19.47 0.89 -20.82
N ILE A 468 18.81 1.02 -19.65
CA ILE A 468 17.34 0.94 -19.58
C ILE A 468 16.72 2.09 -20.35
N PHE A 469 17.22 3.32 -20.19
CA PHE A 469 16.69 4.49 -20.88
C PHE A 469 16.80 4.34 -22.40
N VAL A 470 17.99 3.97 -22.91
CA VAL A 470 18.19 3.72 -24.36
C VAL A 470 17.28 2.58 -24.85
N GLY A 471 17.16 1.49 -24.09
CA GLY A 471 16.26 0.39 -24.41
C GLY A 471 14.79 0.82 -24.48
N MET A 472 14.33 1.65 -23.52
CA MET A 472 12.98 2.21 -23.51
C MET A 472 12.75 3.16 -24.70
N CYS A 473 13.73 3.98 -25.06
CA CYS A 473 13.67 4.81 -26.27
C CYS A 473 13.57 3.96 -27.54
N ALA A 474 14.34 2.88 -27.65
CA ALA A 474 14.29 1.96 -28.78
C ALA A 474 12.93 1.25 -28.89
N LEU A 475 12.37 0.79 -27.76
CA LEU A 475 11.02 0.22 -27.71
C LEU A 475 9.98 1.24 -28.15
N TRP A 476 10.05 2.48 -27.64
CA TRP A 476 9.12 3.54 -28.03
C TRP A 476 9.24 3.90 -29.51
N LEU A 477 10.45 4.08 -30.05
CA LEU A 477 10.68 4.38 -31.47
C LEU A 477 10.14 3.27 -32.38
N THR A 478 10.39 2.00 -32.02
CA THR A 478 9.86 0.86 -32.76
C THR A 478 8.33 0.83 -32.71
N PHE A 479 7.76 1.13 -31.54
CA PHE A 479 6.32 1.18 -31.35
C PHE A 479 5.66 2.29 -32.17
N ASP A 480 6.20 3.51 -32.11
CA ASP A 480 5.71 4.65 -32.88
C ASP A 480 5.85 4.40 -34.40
N THR A 481 6.98 3.84 -34.83
CA THR A 481 7.24 3.51 -36.24
C THR A 481 6.23 2.48 -36.76
N THR A 482 6.01 1.38 -36.02
CA THR A 482 5.04 0.35 -36.41
C THR A 482 3.60 0.86 -36.41
N ALA A 483 3.23 1.72 -35.45
CA ALA A 483 1.93 2.39 -35.43
C ALA A 483 1.76 3.30 -36.66
N ASN A 484 2.79 4.09 -37.00
CA ASN A 484 2.78 4.95 -38.17
C ASN A 484 2.64 4.17 -39.47
N TYR A 485 3.35 3.04 -39.64
CA TYR A 485 3.18 2.18 -40.82
C TYR A 485 1.78 1.54 -40.88
N ALA A 486 1.23 1.11 -39.75
CA ALA A 486 -0.13 0.57 -39.68
C ALA A 486 -1.20 1.61 -40.07
N LYS A 487 -0.98 2.91 -39.84
CA LYS A 487 -1.89 3.99 -40.25
C LYS A 487 -1.88 4.28 -41.75
N GLU A 488 -0.80 3.91 -42.45
CA GLU A 488 -0.65 4.14 -43.89
C GLU A 488 -0.98 2.89 -44.71
N SER A 489 -0.86 1.68 -44.13
CA SER A 489 -1.20 0.44 -44.82
C SER A 489 -1.66 -0.68 -43.87
N LEU A 490 -2.79 -1.31 -44.24
CA LEU A 490 -3.38 -2.45 -43.54
C LEU A 490 -2.42 -3.66 -43.44
N SER A 491 -1.46 -3.79 -44.36
CA SER A 491 -0.47 -4.89 -44.35
C SER A 491 0.44 -4.87 -43.12
N HIS A 492 0.62 -3.72 -42.47
CA HIS A 492 1.45 -3.58 -41.27
C HIS A 492 0.65 -3.76 -39.97
N LEU A 493 -0.68 -3.80 -40.02
CA LEU A 493 -1.54 -3.93 -38.85
C LEU A 493 -1.25 -5.19 -38.02
N PRO A 494 -1.04 -6.40 -38.60
CA PRO A 494 -0.71 -7.59 -37.80
C PRO A 494 0.58 -7.43 -36.99
N PHE A 495 1.61 -6.81 -37.56
CA PHE A 495 2.88 -6.56 -36.84
C PHE A 495 2.69 -5.61 -35.66
N TYR A 496 1.93 -4.52 -35.87
CA TYR A 496 1.59 -3.58 -34.80
C TYR A 496 0.81 -4.27 -33.67
N VAL A 497 -0.22 -5.05 -33.99
CA VAL A 497 -1.03 -5.79 -33.00
C VAL A 497 -0.18 -6.80 -32.23
N CYS A 498 0.67 -7.57 -32.91
CA CYS A 498 1.62 -8.48 -32.26
C CYS A 498 2.56 -7.74 -31.29
N TYR A 499 3.05 -6.55 -31.68
CA TYR A 499 3.89 -5.73 -30.82
C TYR A 499 3.15 -5.24 -29.57
N VAL A 500 1.91 -4.75 -29.73
CA VAL A 500 1.03 -4.36 -28.60
C VAL A 500 0.82 -5.53 -27.64
N LEU A 501 0.49 -6.72 -28.15
CA LEU A 501 0.29 -7.92 -27.34
C LEU A 501 1.56 -8.34 -26.59
N ALA A 502 2.72 -8.21 -27.23
CA ALA A 502 4.02 -8.48 -26.60
C ALA A 502 4.29 -7.51 -25.43
N LEU A 503 4.05 -6.22 -25.62
CA LEU A 503 4.17 -5.22 -24.54
C LEU A 503 3.22 -5.52 -23.38
N ILE A 504 1.95 -5.82 -23.67
CA ILE A 504 0.96 -6.19 -22.63
C ILE A 504 1.40 -7.46 -21.89
N GLY A 505 1.90 -8.46 -22.61
CA GLY A 505 2.45 -9.68 -22.04
C GLY A 505 3.62 -9.41 -21.09
N MET A 506 4.58 -8.57 -21.49
CA MET A 506 5.70 -8.16 -20.64
C MET A 506 5.24 -7.40 -19.39
N ALA A 507 4.31 -6.47 -19.51
CA ALA A 507 3.75 -5.75 -18.36
C ALA A 507 3.05 -6.70 -17.39
N ARG A 508 2.26 -7.65 -17.90
CA ARG A 508 1.60 -8.69 -17.10
C ARG A 508 2.61 -9.58 -16.38
N LEU A 509 3.72 -9.93 -17.01
CA LEU A 509 4.79 -10.72 -16.38
C LEU A 509 5.50 -9.93 -15.28
N ALA A 510 5.83 -8.67 -15.54
CA ALA A 510 6.52 -7.78 -14.61
C ALA A 510 5.68 -7.50 -13.35
N PHE A 511 4.37 -7.35 -13.49
CA PHE A 511 3.44 -7.06 -12.40
C PHE A 511 2.57 -8.25 -11.97
N ARG A 512 2.93 -9.48 -12.37
CA ARG A 512 2.17 -10.67 -11.99
C ARG A 512 1.99 -10.70 -10.46
N PRO A 513 0.75 -10.86 -9.95
CA PRO A 513 0.52 -11.01 -8.53
C PRO A 513 1.40 -12.12 -7.96
N LEU A 514 1.96 -11.90 -6.77
CA LEU A 514 2.59 -13.00 -6.04
C LEU A 514 1.49 -14.01 -5.69
N PRO A 515 1.72 -15.32 -5.88
CA PRO A 515 0.76 -16.30 -5.43
C PRO A 515 0.57 -16.13 -3.92
N PRO A 516 -0.66 -16.19 -3.41
CA PRO A 516 -0.85 -16.26 -1.97
C PRO A 516 -0.07 -17.48 -1.48
N LYS A 517 0.72 -17.33 -0.41
CA LYS A 517 1.36 -18.46 0.25
C LYS A 517 0.22 -19.42 0.60
N PRO A 518 0.22 -20.66 0.07
CA PRO A 518 -0.78 -21.62 0.48
C PRO A 518 -0.67 -21.73 1.99
N VAL A 519 -1.79 -21.55 2.69
CA VAL A 519 -1.87 -21.76 4.13
C VAL A 519 -1.79 -23.27 4.34
N GLU A 520 -0.60 -23.82 4.19
CA GLU A 520 -0.30 -25.20 4.45
C GLU A 520 -0.44 -25.40 5.95
N ARG A 521 -1.62 -25.88 6.38
CA ARG A 521 -1.87 -26.26 7.78
C ARG A 521 -0.87 -27.31 8.28
N SER A 522 -0.11 -27.95 7.39
CA SER A 522 1.02 -28.83 7.71
C SER A 522 2.14 -28.10 8.45
N SER A 523 2.43 -26.82 8.18
CA SER A 523 3.46 -26.09 8.93
C SER A 523 3.09 -25.93 10.42
N LEU A 524 1.79 -25.91 10.73
CA LEU A 524 1.29 -25.90 12.11
C LEU A 524 1.42 -27.27 12.79
N SER A 525 1.25 -28.37 12.05
CA SER A 525 1.59 -29.70 12.57
C SER A 525 3.11 -29.91 12.68
N ASP A 526 3.89 -29.32 11.79
CA ASP A 526 5.35 -29.36 11.84
C ASP A 526 5.89 -28.50 12.99
N PHE A 527 5.24 -27.38 13.32
CA PHE A 527 5.52 -26.62 14.55
C PHE A 527 5.23 -27.44 15.81
N LYS A 528 4.12 -28.18 15.84
CA LYS A 528 3.81 -29.13 16.93
C LYS A 528 4.85 -30.25 17.04
N ASN A 529 5.42 -30.68 15.92
CA ASN A 529 6.47 -31.70 15.89
C ASN A 529 7.85 -31.12 16.23
N TRP A 530 8.15 -29.89 15.83
CA TRP A 530 9.39 -29.16 16.12
C TRP A 530 9.54 -28.89 17.62
N SER A 531 8.46 -28.46 18.28
CA SER A 531 8.43 -28.32 19.75
C SER A 531 8.72 -29.63 20.48
N ARG A 532 8.38 -30.79 19.89
CA ARG A 532 8.67 -32.11 20.47
C ARG A 532 10.13 -32.53 20.27
N SER A 533 10.73 -32.23 19.12
CA SER A 533 12.11 -32.62 18.81
C SER A 533 13.14 -31.74 19.52
N ASP A 534 12.92 -30.41 19.60
CA ASP A 534 13.90 -29.48 20.15
C ASP A 534 13.88 -29.35 21.67
N PHE A 535 12.73 -29.59 22.32
CA PHE A 535 12.72 -29.77 23.77
C PHE A 535 13.54 -31.01 24.17
N SER A 536 13.46 -32.10 23.39
CA SER A 536 14.26 -33.31 23.62
C SER A 536 15.76 -33.09 23.37
N SER A 537 16.14 -32.30 22.37
CA SER A 537 17.55 -32.02 22.03
C SER A 537 18.19 -31.08 23.07
N SER A 538 17.50 -30.00 23.44
CA SER A 538 17.96 -29.01 24.41
C SER A 538 17.92 -29.54 25.85
N PHE A 539 16.90 -30.33 26.22
CA PHE A 539 16.86 -31.02 27.52
C PHE A 539 17.96 -32.10 27.64
N ARG A 540 18.27 -32.83 26.56
CA ARG A 540 19.41 -33.76 26.53
C ARG A 540 20.76 -33.04 26.61
N SER A 541 20.89 -31.87 25.99
CA SER A 541 22.11 -31.06 26.09
C SER A 541 22.29 -30.49 27.50
N LEU A 542 21.21 -30.04 28.15
CA LEU A 542 21.22 -29.52 29.52
C LEU A 542 21.46 -30.64 30.56
N MET A 543 20.89 -31.82 30.37
CA MET A 543 21.15 -32.99 31.23
C MET A 543 22.58 -33.54 31.07
N ARG A 544 23.20 -33.41 29.89
CA ARG A 544 24.62 -33.75 29.70
C ARG A 544 25.57 -32.77 30.38
N SER A 545 25.22 -31.49 30.48
CA SER A 545 26.05 -30.50 31.20
C SER A 545 25.95 -30.58 32.72
N VAL A 546 24.88 -31.20 33.27
CA VAL A 546 24.67 -31.34 34.72
C VAL A 546 25.26 -32.64 35.28
N VAL A 547 25.64 -33.61 34.43
CA VAL A 547 26.12 -34.95 34.86
C VAL A 547 27.59 -35.22 34.47
N THR A 548 28.41 -34.20 34.23
CA THR A 548 29.86 -34.36 34.13
C THR A 548 30.54 -34.11 35.49
N PRO A 549 31.19 -35.13 36.11
CA PRO A 549 31.97 -34.91 37.33
C PRO A 549 33.20 -34.07 37.02
N CYS A 550 33.44 -33.04 37.86
CA CYS A 550 34.68 -32.27 37.91
C CYS A 550 35.89 -33.22 37.99
N SER A 551 36.73 -33.24 36.94
CA SER A 551 38.10 -33.70 37.05
C SER A 551 39.02 -32.48 36.97
N ALA A 552 39.83 -32.34 38.02
CA ALA A 552 40.80 -31.28 38.17
C ALA A 552 41.92 -31.40 37.12
N ARG A 553 42.32 -30.26 36.53
CA ARG A 553 43.69 -30.11 36.05
C ARG A 553 44.16 -28.65 36.06
N SER A 554 45.26 -28.49 36.78
CA SER A 554 46.14 -27.33 36.85
C SER A 554 46.87 -27.05 35.54
N SER A 555 47.07 -25.77 35.19
CA SER A 555 48.35 -25.26 34.67
C SER A 555 48.32 -23.74 34.43
N ALA A 556 49.09 -23.04 35.27
CA ALA A 556 49.98 -21.90 35.01
C ALA A 556 49.91 -21.09 33.67
N THR A 557 49.66 -19.76 33.81
CA THR A 557 50.34 -18.54 33.27
C THR A 557 50.81 -18.45 31.79
N PRO A 558 51.05 -17.23 31.19
CA PRO A 558 51.20 -15.90 31.81
C PRO A 558 50.45 -14.71 31.15
N MET A 559 50.49 -13.60 31.90
CA MET A 559 50.14 -12.23 31.52
C MET A 559 50.89 -11.70 30.30
N SER A 560 50.21 -10.97 29.43
CA SER A 560 50.81 -9.89 28.64
C SER A 560 49.86 -8.70 28.54
N SER A 561 50.40 -7.54 28.94
CA SER A 561 49.89 -6.18 28.81
C SER A 561 49.70 -5.73 27.36
N ALA A 562 48.65 -4.94 27.11
CA ALA A 562 48.60 -3.80 26.16
C ALA A 562 47.16 -3.26 26.19
N ALA A 563 46.89 -2.07 26.71
CA ALA A 563 47.16 -0.74 26.16
C ALA A 563 45.81 -0.11 25.78
N SER A 564 45.49 0.93 26.53
CA SER A 564 44.40 1.89 26.36
C SER A 564 44.54 2.66 25.04
N GLU A 565 43.45 2.82 24.30
CA GLU A 565 43.31 3.96 23.40
C GLU A 565 41.85 4.43 23.36
N VAL A 566 41.65 5.59 23.99
CA VAL A 566 40.42 6.38 24.01
C VAL A 566 40.55 7.38 22.87
N MET A 567 39.72 7.28 21.83
CA MET A 567 39.57 8.34 20.83
C MET A 567 38.24 9.05 21.03
N SER A 568 38.35 10.27 21.54
CA SER A 568 37.38 11.35 21.43
C SER A 568 37.28 11.84 19.98
N VAL A 569 36.06 12.11 19.52
CA VAL A 569 35.80 12.85 18.28
C VAL A 569 34.96 14.07 18.64
N PRO A 570 35.36 15.29 18.22
CA PRO A 570 34.63 16.51 18.51
C PRO A 570 33.51 16.78 17.51
N SER A 571 32.55 17.56 17.99
CA SER A 571 31.40 18.13 17.31
C SER A 571 31.77 19.27 16.34
N GLU A 572 31.21 19.21 15.12
CA GLU A 572 30.64 20.34 14.38
C GLU A 572 29.40 19.88 13.62
#